data_AF-A0A9D6RWM8-F1
#
_entry.id   AF-A0A9D6RWM8-F1
#
_cell.length_a   1.000
_cell.length_b   1.000
_cell.length_c   1.000
_cell.angle_alpha   90.00
_cell.angle_beta   90.00
_cell.angle_gamma   90.00
#
_symmetry.space_group_name_H-M   'P 1'
#
loop_
_entity.id
_entity.type
_entity.pdbx_description
1 polymer ?
#
loop_
_entity_poly.entity_id
_entity_poly.type
_entity_poly.pdbx_seq_one_letter_code
_entity_poly.pdbx_strand_id
1 'polypeptide(L)'
;MSERLVLDVETQKDFNEVDGRKPELLGVSLVGVYSYEEDRYDAYLEADLSPKLAPRLQAAELLIGFNIRRFDLPVLQPYLPFSVTTLPVLDIMEEVVKNLGHRLSLESLSQATLGRGKSGSGLDALRWFKEGKFDLIAKYCLDDVKLTKELYDYGKEHGRLFATSRFSEEKLQVPVFWPERKREMGTIAKMLSEACEKRLQVEIEYLSQSVATGESPQRVRRVDVYHVREPYFEGYCHFRKDVRQFRIDRIIDIKPTWERYQIPPDFVPTAISE
;
A
#
# COMPACT_ATOMS: atom_id res chain seq x y z
N MET A 1 -18.70 6.94 10.41
CA MET A 1 -17.62 5.93 10.42
C MET A 1 -16.93 6.00 9.06
N SER A 2 -15.67 5.63 8.99
CA SER A 2 -14.81 5.80 7.81
C SER A 2 -14.99 4.66 6.81
N GLU A 3 -15.63 4.89 5.65
CA GLU A 3 -15.80 3.85 4.63
C GLU A 3 -14.43 3.49 4.03
N ARG A 4 -13.98 2.24 4.24
CA ARG A 4 -12.83 1.66 3.55
C ARG A 4 -13.31 0.55 2.65
N LEU A 5 -12.83 0.55 1.41
CA LEU A 5 -13.24 -0.38 0.39
C LEU A 5 -12.04 -1.15 -0.13
N VAL A 6 -12.20 -2.45 -0.37
CA VAL A 6 -11.28 -3.27 -1.16
C VAL A 6 -11.96 -3.54 -2.48
N LEU A 7 -11.26 -3.39 -3.61
CA LEU A 7 -11.85 -3.71 -4.92
C LEU A 7 -10.91 -4.46 -5.85
N ASP A 8 -11.53 -5.11 -6.82
CA ASP A 8 -10.92 -5.71 -8.00
C ASP A 8 -11.86 -5.55 -9.21
N VAL A 9 -11.31 -5.46 -10.42
CA VAL A 9 -12.05 -5.24 -11.67
C VAL A 9 -11.77 -6.33 -12.69
N GLU A 10 -12.85 -6.91 -13.20
CA GLU A 10 -12.83 -7.76 -14.38
C GLU A 10 -13.22 -6.95 -15.63
N THR A 11 -12.54 -7.22 -16.75
CA THR A 11 -12.73 -6.47 -17.99
C THR A 11 -13.61 -7.19 -19.01
N GLN A 12 -14.10 -6.45 -20.00
CA GLN A 12 -14.86 -7.02 -21.12
C GLN A 12 -13.95 -7.49 -22.27
N LYS A 13 -12.77 -6.87 -22.39
CA LYS A 13 -11.81 -7.06 -23.48
C LYS A 13 -10.41 -7.29 -22.93
N ASP A 14 -9.56 -7.93 -23.72
CA ASP A 14 -8.12 -7.93 -23.52
C ASP A 14 -7.42 -6.77 -24.27
N PHE A 15 -6.11 -6.62 -24.04
CA PHE A 15 -5.30 -5.59 -24.69
C PHE A 15 -5.06 -5.82 -26.20
N ASN A 16 -5.30 -7.01 -26.72
CA ASN A 16 -5.22 -7.30 -28.16
C ASN A 16 -6.51 -6.90 -28.89
N GLU A 17 -7.60 -6.73 -28.15
CA GLU A 17 -8.92 -6.28 -28.65
C GLU A 17 -9.08 -4.75 -28.65
N VAL A 18 -8.07 -3.98 -28.23
CA VAL A 18 -8.09 -2.52 -28.15
C VAL A 18 -6.82 -1.87 -28.69
N ASP A 19 -6.92 -0.59 -29.07
CA ASP A 19 -5.79 0.17 -29.60
C ASP A 19 -4.78 0.54 -28.51
N GLY A 20 -3.64 -0.16 -28.53
CA GLY A 20 -2.53 0.07 -27.61
C GLY A 20 -2.80 -0.45 -26.20
N ARG A 21 -1.88 -0.17 -25.27
CA ARG A 21 -1.99 -0.64 -23.87
C ARG A 21 -2.70 0.38 -23.00
N LYS A 22 -3.98 0.63 -23.31
CA LYS A 22 -4.84 1.61 -22.65
C LYS A 22 -5.95 0.92 -21.84
N PRO A 23 -5.80 0.77 -20.51
CA PRO A 23 -6.78 0.03 -19.71
C PRO A 23 -8.18 0.65 -19.76
N GLU A 24 -8.31 1.97 -19.94
CA GLU A 24 -9.57 2.68 -20.08
C GLU A 24 -10.43 2.23 -21.27
N LEU A 25 -9.86 1.49 -22.24
CA LEU A 25 -10.58 0.97 -23.41
C LEU A 25 -11.14 -0.45 -23.20
N LEU A 26 -10.74 -1.13 -22.12
CA LEU A 26 -11.05 -2.55 -21.91
C LEU A 26 -12.51 -2.79 -21.52
N GLY A 27 -13.19 -1.78 -20.98
CA GLY A 27 -14.55 -1.88 -20.44
C GLY A 27 -14.61 -2.74 -19.18
N VAL A 28 -15.63 -2.53 -18.35
CA VAL A 28 -15.83 -3.27 -17.10
C VAL A 28 -16.89 -4.35 -17.28
N SER A 29 -16.55 -5.61 -17.03
CA SER A 29 -17.55 -6.68 -16.96
C SER A 29 -18.16 -6.79 -15.56
N LEU A 30 -17.32 -6.66 -14.52
CA LEU A 30 -17.74 -6.73 -13.12
C LEU A 30 -16.73 -6.02 -12.20
N VAL A 31 -17.21 -5.43 -11.12
CA VAL A 31 -16.37 -4.94 -10.01
C VAL A 31 -16.77 -5.65 -8.73
N GLY A 32 -15.82 -6.36 -8.13
CA GLY A 32 -15.97 -6.91 -6.80
C GLY A 32 -15.57 -5.86 -5.77
N VAL A 33 -16.34 -5.73 -4.69
CA VAL A 33 -16.04 -4.82 -3.59
C VAL A 33 -16.25 -5.52 -2.26
N TYR A 34 -15.37 -5.25 -1.30
CA TYR A 34 -15.59 -5.50 0.11
C TYR A 34 -15.66 -4.17 0.87
N SER A 35 -16.67 -4.02 1.72
CA SER A 35 -16.83 -2.88 2.62
C SER A 35 -16.47 -3.23 4.04
N TYR A 36 -15.51 -2.50 4.64
CA TYR A 36 -15.22 -2.63 6.07
C TYR A 36 -16.32 -2.09 6.97
N GLU A 37 -17.10 -1.13 6.48
CA GLU A 37 -18.20 -0.52 7.22
C GLU A 37 -19.39 -1.48 7.34
N GLU A 38 -19.68 -2.19 6.25
CA GLU A 38 -20.86 -3.06 6.15
C GLU A 38 -20.51 -4.55 6.39
N ASP A 39 -19.22 -4.88 6.52
CA ASP A 39 -18.71 -6.26 6.64
C ASP A 39 -19.29 -7.22 5.59
N ARG A 40 -19.36 -6.76 4.34
CA ARG A 40 -19.93 -7.55 3.24
C ARG A 40 -19.19 -7.36 1.92
N TYR A 41 -19.42 -8.34 1.06
CA TYR A 41 -18.98 -8.35 -0.33
C TYR A 41 -20.15 -8.00 -1.25
N ASP A 42 -19.91 -7.09 -2.18
CA ASP A 42 -20.85 -6.66 -3.22
C ASP A 42 -20.22 -6.86 -4.60
N ALA A 43 -21.02 -7.22 -5.60
CA ALA A 43 -20.59 -7.29 -6.99
C ALA A 43 -21.43 -6.31 -7.82
N TYR A 44 -20.75 -5.47 -8.61
CA TYR A 44 -21.37 -4.44 -9.43
C TYR A 44 -21.18 -4.76 -10.90
N LEU A 45 -22.27 -4.83 -11.66
CA LEU A 45 -22.20 -4.88 -13.11
C LEU A 45 -21.98 -3.49 -13.68
N GLU A 46 -21.65 -3.42 -14.98
CA GLU A 46 -21.40 -2.15 -15.68
C GLU A 46 -22.50 -1.09 -15.47
N ALA A 47 -23.77 -1.51 -15.49
CA ALA A 47 -24.91 -0.62 -15.29
C ALA A 47 -25.03 -0.06 -13.85
N ASP A 48 -24.38 -0.70 -12.87
CA ASP A 48 -24.40 -0.29 -11.48
C ASP A 48 -23.27 0.69 -11.12
N LEU A 49 -22.26 0.86 -11.98
CA LEU A 49 -21.05 1.60 -11.66
C LEU A 49 -21.32 3.07 -11.35
N SER A 50 -22.03 3.75 -12.25
CA SER A 50 -22.38 5.16 -12.05
C SER A 50 -23.41 5.36 -10.92
N PRO A 51 -24.56 4.66 -10.88
CA PRO A 51 -25.60 4.95 -9.88
C PRO A 51 -25.32 4.39 -8.48
N LYS A 52 -24.52 3.32 -8.34
CA LYS A 52 -24.32 2.62 -7.05
C LYS A 52 -22.88 2.66 -6.55
N LEU A 53 -21.90 2.36 -7.42
CA LEU A 53 -20.51 2.28 -6.99
C LEU A 53 -19.83 3.65 -6.86
N ALA A 54 -20.04 4.55 -7.82
CA ALA A 54 -19.36 5.85 -7.85
C ALA A 54 -19.58 6.68 -6.56
N PRO A 55 -20.78 6.77 -5.97
CA PRO A 55 -20.98 7.48 -4.70
C PRO A 55 -20.16 6.88 -3.54
N ARG A 56 -20.04 5.54 -3.48
CA ARG A 56 -19.25 4.85 -2.46
C ARG A 56 -17.76 5.10 -2.62
N LEU A 57 -17.26 5.02 -3.85
CA LEU A 57 -15.86 5.33 -4.15
C LEU A 57 -15.53 6.79 -3.79
N GLN A 58 -16.45 7.72 -4.04
CA GLN A 58 -16.27 9.13 -3.68
C GLN A 58 -16.25 9.38 -2.16
N ALA A 59 -17.03 8.59 -1.41
CA ALA A 59 -17.11 8.67 0.05
C ALA A 59 -16.00 7.89 0.78
N ALA A 60 -15.28 7.01 0.07
CA ALA A 60 -14.26 6.16 0.67
C ALA A 60 -13.07 6.97 1.19
N GLU A 61 -12.73 6.78 2.47
CA GLU A 61 -11.52 7.34 3.08
C GLU A 61 -10.26 6.61 2.65
N LEU A 62 -10.40 5.34 2.26
CA LEU A 62 -9.32 4.56 1.69
C LEU A 62 -9.86 3.47 0.76
N LEU A 63 -9.29 3.44 -0.43
CA LEU A 63 -9.51 2.42 -1.43
C LEU A 63 -8.30 1.50 -1.51
N ILE A 64 -8.52 0.20 -1.35
CA ILE A 64 -7.48 -0.81 -1.28
C ILE A 64 -7.61 -1.71 -2.50
N GLY A 65 -6.49 -2.02 -3.15
CA GLY A 65 -6.48 -2.95 -4.27
C GLY A 65 -5.09 -3.48 -4.57
N PHE A 66 -5.00 -4.33 -5.59
CA PHE A 66 -3.75 -4.94 -6.04
C PHE A 66 -3.45 -4.53 -7.47
N ASN A 67 -2.42 -3.68 -7.71
CA ASN A 67 -2.19 -3.01 -9.00
C ASN A 67 -3.25 -1.99 -9.41
N ILE A 68 -4.15 -1.66 -8.49
CA ILE A 68 -5.33 -0.80 -8.67
C ILE A 68 -5.01 0.54 -9.34
N ARG A 69 -3.87 1.16 -9.04
CA ARG A 69 -3.51 2.47 -9.63
C ARG A 69 -3.19 2.40 -11.10
N ARG A 70 -2.62 1.28 -11.55
CA ARG A 70 -2.13 1.10 -12.93
C ARG A 70 -3.10 0.35 -13.83
N PHE A 71 -4.14 -0.25 -13.26
CA PHE A 71 -5.06 -1.09 -14.00
C PHE A 71 -6.51 -0.71 -13.70
N ASP A 72 -7.04 -1.10 -12.54
CA ASP A 72 -8.45 -0.99 -12.18
C ASP A 72 -8.97 0.45 -12.24
N LEU A 73 -8.25 1.41 -11.67
CA LEU A 73 -8.68 2.81 -11.68
C LEU A 73 -8.73 3.41 -13.09
N PRO A 74 -7.69 3.25 -13.95
CA PRO A 74 -7.82 3.59 -15.36
C PRO A 74 -8.99 2.90 -16.08
N VAL A 75 -9.28 1.63 -15.81
CA VAL A 75 -10.44 0.90 -16.37
C VAL A 75 -11.76 1.53 -15.90
N LEU A 76 -11.85 1.94 -14.64
CA LEU A 76 -13.05 2.53 -14.03
C LEU A 76 -13.28 3.99 -14.43
N GLN A 77 -12.22 4.74 -14.76
CA GLN A 77 -12.31 6.19 -15.02
C GLN A 77 -13.42 6.61 -16.00
N PRO A 78 -13.70 5.90 -17.12
CA PRO A 78 -14.80 6.25 -18.03
C PRO A 78 -16.20 6.21 -17.40
N TYR A 79 -16.36 5.47 -16.30
CA TYR A 79 -17.65 5.24 -15.62
C TYR A 79 -17.90 6.19 -14.45
N LEU A 80 -16.91 7.00 -14.07
CA LEU A 80 -16.94 7.83 -12.86
C LEU A 80 -17.06 9.32 -13.22
N PRO A 81 -17.92 10.08 -12.52
CA PRO A 81 -18.10 11.52 -12.76
C PRO A 81 -16.99 12.39 -12.14
N PHE A 82 -15.95 11.77 -11.58
CA PHE A 82 -14.80 12.41 -10.95
C PHE A 82 -13.50 11.70 -11.36
N SER A 83 -12.36 12.36 -11.13
CA SER A 83 -11.07 11.76 -11.44
C SER A 83 -10.67 10.72 -10.41
N VAL A 84 -10.27 9.53 -10.86
CA VAL A 84 -9.75 8.47 -9.98
C VAL A 84 -8.46 8.87 -9.25
N THR A 85 -7.76 9.89 -9.74
CA THR A 85 -6.55 10.41 -9.11
C THR A 85 -6.83 11.13 -7.78
N THR A 86 -8.06 11.57 -7.53
CA THR A 86 -8.45 12.20 -6.25
C THR A 86 -8.76 11.16 -5.17
N LEU A 87 -8.83 9.88 -5.51
CA LEU A 87 -9.16 8.83 -4.56
C LEU A 87 -7.96 8.51 -3.64
N PRO A 88 -8.17 8.43 -2.31
CA PRO A 88 -7.15 7.96 -1.38
C PRO A 88 -6.97 6.45 -1.59
N VAL A 89 -5.84 6.04 -2.18
CA VAL A 89 -5.62 4.65 -2.61
C VAL A 89 -4.37 4.04 -1.97
N LEU A 90 -4.52 2.81 -1.48
CA LEU A 90 -3.44 1.90 -1.12
C LEU A 90 -3.36 0.79 -2.16
N ASP A 91 -2.26 0.77 -2.91
CA ASP A 91 -1.97 -0.28 -3.89
C ASP A 91 -0.94 -1.24 -3.29
N ILE A 92 -1.38 -2.45 -2.94
CA ILE A 92 -0.53 -3.46 -2.27
C ILE A 92 0.68 -3.81 -3.14
N MET A 93 0.50 -3.93 -4.47
CA MET A 93 1.63 -4.27 -5.33
C MET A 93 2.63 -3.12 -5.39
N GLU A 94 2.19 -1.87 -5.41
CA GLU A 94 3.12 -0.73 -5.38
C GLU A 94 3.97 -0.73 -4.10
N GLU A 95 3.37 -0.97 -2.93
CA GLU A 95 4.07 -1.03 -1.64
C GLU A 95 5.07 -2.20 -1.58
N VAL A 96 4.71 -3.35 -2.14
CA VAL A 96 5.62 -4.50 -2.24
C VAL A 96 6.78 -4.21 -3.19
N VAL A 97 6.51 -3.63 -4.37
CA VAL A 97 7.53 -3.29 -5.37
C VAL A 97 8.52 -2.26 -4.83
N LYS A 98 8.08 -1.28 -4.03
CA LYS A 98 8.97 -0.31 -3.37
C LYS A 98 10.04 -0.98 -2.51
N ASN A 99 9.74 -2.13 -1.92
CA ASN A 99 10.65 -2.86 -1.05
C ASN A 99 11.45 -3.95 -1.78
N LEU A 100 10.87 -4.60 -2.80
CA LEU A 100 11.49 -5.73 -3.51
C LEU A 100 12.14 -5.38 -4.86
N GLY A 101 11.82 -4.22 -5.44
CA GLY A 101 12.31 -3.79 -6.76
C GLY A 101 11.70 -4.53 -7.96
N HIS A 102 10.77 -5.47 -7.75
CA HIS A 102 10.10 -6.21 -8.82
C HIS A 102 8.65 -6.57 -8.46
N ARG A 103 7.84 -6.82 -9.49
CA ARG A 103 6.40 -7.13 -9.37
C ARG A 103 6.18 -8.60 -9.00
N LEU A 104 5.09 -8.86 -8.28
CA LEU A 104 4.59 -10.18 -7.92
C LEU A 104 3.13 -10.32 -8.33
N SER A 105 2.66 -11.55 -8.56
CA SER A 105 1.23 -11.80 -8.70
C SER A 105 0.54 -11.77 -7.33
N LEU A 106 -0.76 -11.45 -7.33
CA LEU A 106 -1.60 -11.55 -6.13
C LEU A 106 -1.51 -12.95 -5.51
N GLU A 107 -1.56 -13.98 -6.37
CA GLU A 107 -1.45 -15.37 -5.96
C GLU A 107 -0.12 -15.69 -5.26
N SER A 108 1.01 -15.27 -5.84
CA SER A 108 2.33 -15.54 -5.26
C SER A 108 2.48 -14.87 -3.88
N LEU A 109 2.03 -13.63 -3.76
CA LEU A 109 2.06 -12.89 -2.50
C LEU A 109 1.11 -13.48 -1.45
N SER A 110 -0.09 -13.88 -1.86
CA SER A 110 -1.10 -14.52 -1.00
C SER A 110 -0.62 -15.89 -0.52
N GLN A 111 -0.07 -16.73 -1.41
CA GLN A 111 0.46 -18.04 -1.04
C GLN A 111 1.62 -17.91 -0.07
N ALA A 112 2.53 -16.96 -0.31
CA ALA A 112 3.67 -16.73 0.57
C ALA A 112 3.22 -16.18 1.94
N THR A 113 2.22 -15.30 1.99
CA THR A 113 1.79 -14.63 3.24
C THR A 113 0.77 -15.44 4.03
N LEU A 114 -0.30 -15.88 3.38
CA LEU A 114 -1.48 -16.49 3.99
C LEU A 114 -1.46 -18.03 3.91
N GLY A 115 -0.54 -18.62 3.13
CA GLY A 115 -0.48 -20.06 2.89
C GLY A 115 -1.59 -20.58 1.98
N ARG A 116 -2.36 -19.68 1.36
CA ARG A 116 -3.49 -19.98 0.47
C ARG A 116 -3.30 -19.23 -0.86
N GLY A 117 -3.57 -19.92 -1.95
CA GLY A 117 -3.57 -19.39 -3.31
C GLY A 117 -4.99 -19.31 -3.85
N LYS A 118 -5.12 -18.92 -5.12
CA LYS A 118 -6.43 -18.85 -5.78
C LYS A 118 -7.07 -20.25 -5.87
N SER A 119 -8.39 -20.31 -5.69
CA SER A 119 -9.21 -21.50 -5.94
C SER A 119 -9.30 -21.87 -7.43
N GLY A 120 -8.89 -20.98 -8.34
CA GLY A 120 -8.94 -21.15 -9.79
C GLY A 120 -8.08 -20.12 -10.54
N SER A 121 -7.78 -20.38 -11.82
CA SER A 121 -6.97 -19.46 -12.63
C SER A 121 -7.84 -18.42 -13.35
N GLY A 122 -7.44 -17.15 -13.33
CA GLY A 122 -8.12 -16.04 -14.01
C GLY A 122 -8.13 -16.08 -15.54
N LEU A 123 -7.69 -17.17 -16.15
CA LEU A 123 -7.66 -17.34 -17.60
C LEU A 123 -9.07 -17.39 -18.24
N ASP A 124 -10.14 -17.39 -17.44
CA ASP A 124 -11.50 -17.61 -17.92
C ASP A 124 -12.47 -16.43 -17.83
N ALA A 125 -12.14 -15.32 -17.13
CA ALA A 125 -13.12 -14.24 -16.92
C ALA A 125 -13.61 -13.60 -18.24
N LEU A 126 -12.69 -13.34 -19.17
CA LEU A 126 -13.03 -12.84 -20.52
C LEU A 126 -13.88 -13.83 -21.33
N ARG A 127 -13.61 -15.14 -21.19
CA ARG A 127 -14.40 -16.20 -21.82
C ARG A 127 -15.81 -16.22 -21.23
N TRP A 128 -15.93 -16.19 -19.90
CA TRP A 128 -17.21 -16.16 -19.22
C TRP A 128 -18.03 -14.93 -19.55
N PHE A 129 -17.38 -13.77 -19.76
CA PHE A 129 -18.08 -12.57 -20.22
C PHE A 129 -18.69 -12.79 -21.61
N LYS A 130 -17.92 -13.34 -22.56
CA LYS A 130 -18.41 -13.72 -23.90
C LYS A 130 -19.55 -14.75 -23.85
N GLU A 131 -19.58 -15.59 -22.82
CA GLU A 131 -20.61 -16.60 -22.58
C GLU A 131 -21.76 -16.12 -21.68
N GLY A 132 -21.74 -14.88 -21.18
CA GLY A 132 -22.75 -14.33 -20.27
C GLY A 132 -22.78 -14.97 -18.86
N LYS A 133 -21.70 -15.64 -18.44
CA LYS A 133 -21.60 -16.37 -17.16
C LYS A 133 -21.16 -15.47 -15.99
N PHE A 134 -21.94 -14.43 -15.71
CA PHE A 134 -21.62 -13.42 -14.69
C PHE A 134 -21.45 -13.99 -13.28
N ASP A 135 -22.16 -15.06 -12.91
CA ASP A 135 -21.99 -15.70 -11.60
C ASP A 135 -20.58 -16.24 -11.38
N LEU A 136 -19.92 -16.74 -12.44
CA LEU A 136 -18.54 -17.23 -12.37
C LEU A 136 -17.55 -16.07 -12.28
N ILE A 137 -17.79 -14.99 -13.03
CA ILE A 137 -16.99 -13.75 -12.97
C ILE A 137 -17.09 -13.17 -11.55
N ALA A 138 -18.30 -13.06 -11.01
CA ALA A 138 -18.56 -12.55 -9.67
C ALA A 138 -17.82 -13.37 -8.62
N LYS A 139 -17.92 -14.70 -8.67
CA LYS A 139 -17.21 -15.58 -7.74
C LYS A 139 -15.69 -15.36 -7.81
N TYR A 140 -15.14 -15.32 -9.02
CA TYR A 140 -13.70 -15.17 -9.22
C TYR A 140 -13.18 -13.80 -8.75
N CYS A 141 -13.86 -12.72 -9.13
CA CYS A 141 -13.50 -11.37 -8.72
C CYS A 141 -13.61 -11.20 -7.19
N LEU A 142 -14.67 -11.74 -6.57
CA LEU A 142 -14.82 -11.70 -5.11
C LEU A 142 -13.78 -12.55 -4.36
N ASP A 143 -13.30 -13.65 -4.95
CA ASP A 143 -12.16 -14.41 -4.40
C ASP A 143 -10.88 -13.53 -4.42
N ASP A 144 -10.64 -12.77 -5.48
CA ASP A 144 -9.50 -11.83 -5.58
C ASP A 144 -9.62 -10.64 -4.62
N VAL A 145 -10.82 -10.07 -4.45
CA VAL A 145 -11.11 -9.07 -3.42
C VAL A 145 -10.84 -9.63 -2.03
N LYS A 146 -11.24 -10.89 -1.77
CA LYS A 146 -11.02 -11.55 -0.49
C LYS A 146 -9.53 -11.75 -0.20
N LEU A 147 -8.75 -12.25 -1.16
CA LEU A 147 -7.30 -12.37 -1.01
C LEU A 147 -6.63 -11.00 -0.77
N THR A 148 -7.06 -9.98 -1.50
CA THR A 148 -6.57 -8.61 -1.34
C THR A 148 -6.90 -8.05 0.05
N LYS A 149 -8.13 -8.28 0.53
CA LYS A 149 -8.56 -7.92 1.89
C LYS A 149 -7.71 -8.62 2.95
N GLU A 150 -7.54 -9.95 2.84
CA GLU A 150 -6.78 -10.74 3.80
C GLU A 150 -5.29 -10.34 3.82
N LEU A 151 -4.71 -9.99 2.67
CA LEU A 151 -3.35 -9.43 2.59
C LEU A 151 -3.26 -8.06 3.27
N TYR A 152 -4.23 -7.18 3.04
CA TYR A 152 -4.30 -5.90 3.73
C TYR A 152 -4.42 -6.11 5.24
N ASP A 153 -5.35 -6.93 5.72
CA ASP A 153 -5.52 -7.20 7.14
C ASP A 153 -4.24 -7.80 7.77
N TYR A 154 -3.62 -8.76 7.09
CA TYR A 154 -2.36 -9.34 7.55
C TYR A 154 -1.27 -8.29 7.67
N GLY A 155 -1.05 -7.49 6.63
CA GLY A 155 -0.05 -6.43 6.66
C GLY A 155 -0.35 -5.36 7.72
N LYS A 156 -1.63 -5.13 8.02
CA LYS A 156 -2.10 -4.15 9.01
C LYS A 156 -1.70 -4.58 10.41
N GLU A 157 -1.98 -5.83 10.71
CA GLU A 157 -1.71 -6.45 12.00
C GLU A 157 -0.21 -6.74 12.21
N HIS A 158 0.50 -7.16 11.16
CA HIS A 158 1.87 -7.69 11.29
C HIS A 158 2.97 -6.73 10.80
N GLY A 159 2.61 -5.64 10.11
CA GLY A 159 3.57 -4.69 9.52
C GLY A 159 4.46 -5.30 8.43
N ARG A 160 4.07 -6.46 7.88
CA ARG A 160 4.85 -7.21 6.88
C ARG A 160 3.98 -8.16 6.08
N LEU A 161 4.43 -8.47 4.86
CA LEU A 161 3.96 -9.57 4.02
C LEU A 161 5.14 -10.50 3.74
N PHE A 162 4.87 -11.61 3.06
CA PHE A 162 5.90 -12.51 2.59
C PHE A 162 5.84 -12.67 1.08
N ALA A 163 7.00 -12.79 0.46
CA ALA A 163 7.16 -13.06 -0.96
C ALA A 163 8.06 -14.27 -1.18
N THR A 164 7.85 -15.00 -2.25
CA THR A 164 8.72 -16.12 -2.64
C THR A 164 10.04 -15.58 -3.18
N SER A 165 11.16 -16.10 -2.69
CA SER A 165 12.47 -15.78 -3.26
C SER A 165 12.61 -16.39 -4.66
N ARG A 166 13.27 -15.67 -5.57
CA ARG A 166 13.64 -16.19 -6.91
C ARG A 166 14.89 -17.08 -6.86
N PHE A 167 15.64 -17.04 -5.76
CA PHE A 167 16.96 -17.64 -5.65
C PHE A 167 17.06 -18.69 -4.53
N SER A 168 16.03 -18.84 -3.71
CA SER A 168 15.99 -19.77 -2.58
C SER A 168 14.56 -20.22 -2.29
N GLU A 169 14.40 -21.31 -1.53
CA GLU A 169 13.10 -21.77 -1.02
C GLU A 169 12.59 -20.91 0.15
N GLU A 170 13.39 -19.95 0.61
CA GLU A 170 13.02 -19.07 1.73
C GLU A 170 12.01 -17.99 1.31
N LYS A 171 11.11 -17.67 2.23
CA LYS A 171 10.20 -16.53 2.09
C LYS A 171 10.93 -15.25 2.45
N LEU A 172 10.92 -14.28 1.54
CA LEU A 172 11.38 -12.92 1.79
C LEU A 172 10.31 -12.18 2.61
N GLN A 173 10.71 -11.56 3.71
CA GLN A 173 9.84 -10.60 4.41
C GLN A 173 9.82 -9.28 3.65
N VAL A 174 8.62 -8.83 3.32
CA VAL A 174 8.37 -7.51 2.73
C VAL A 174 7.77 -6.64 3.82
N PRO A 175 8.49 -5.68 4.39
CA PRO A 175 7.89 -4.74 5.33
C PRO A 175 6.82 -3.93 4.59
N VAL A 176 5.61 -3.88 5.14
CA VAL A 176 4.51 -3.08 4.60
C VAL A 176 3.99 -2.17 5.69
N PHE A 177 3.62 -0.96 5.30
CA PHE A 177 3.04 0.00 6.20
C PHE A 177 1.74 0.51 5.60
N TRP A 178 0.63 0.08 6.19
CA TRP A 178 -0.65 0.67 5.88
C TRP A 178 -0.83 1.86 6.80
N PRO A 179 -1.07 3.05 6.26
CA PRO A 179 -1.35 4.21 7.10
C PRO A 179 -2.70 3.99 7.80
N GLU A 180 -2.71 3.36 8.98
CA GLU A 180 -3.90 3.35 9.85
C GLU A 180 -4.20 4.75 10.37
N ARG A 181 -3.12 5.51 10.58
CA ARG A 181 -3.11 6.93 10.87
C ARG A 181 -1.85 7.50 10.25
N LYS A 182 -1.97 8.11 9.08
CA LYS A 182 -0.97 9.13 8.74
C LYS A 182 -1.30 10.31 9.66
N ARG A 183 -0.44 10.60 10.64
CA ARG A 183 -0.03 12.00 10.72
C ARG A 183 0.54 12.29 9.35
N GLU A 184 -0.04 13.26 8.64
CA GLU A 184 0.39 13.58 7.29
C GLU A 184 1.92 13.68 7.27
N MET A 185 2.57 13.21 6.20
CA MET A 185 4.03 13.23 6.12
C MET A 185 4.59 14.64 6.40
N GLY A 186 3.88 15.67 5.93
CA GLY A 186 4.18 17.07 6.26
C GLY A 186 4.06 17.40 7.75
N THR A 187 3.14 16.77 8.50
CA THR A 187 3.06 16.90 9.96
C THR A 187 4.26 16.25 10.65
N ILE A 188 4.67 15.04 10.23
CA ILE A 188 5.85 14.38 10.80
C ILE A 188 7.12 15.17 10.46
N ALA A 189 7.26 15.61 9.22
CA ALA A 189 8.36 16.46 8.78
C ALA A 189 8.41 17.76 9.58
N LYS A 190 7.27 18.42 9.80
CA LYS A 190 7.18 19.62 10.64
C LYS A 190 7.62 19.33 12.08
N MET A 191 7.16 18.24 12.68
CA MET A 191 7.56 17.85 14.03
C MET A 191 9.06 17.57 14.13
N LEU A 192 9.65 16.91 13.14
CA LEU A 192 11.09 16.68 13.05
C LEU A 192 11.86 18.01 12.91
N SER A 193 11.40 18.92 12.05
CA SER A 193 12.02 20.23 11.86
C SER A 193 11.96 21.06 13.14
N GLU A 194 10.81 21.10 13.81
CA GLU A 194 10.67 21.79 15.11
C GLU A 194 11.56 21.17 16.19
N ALA A 195 11.66 19.84 16.25
CA ALA A 195 12.54 19.14 17.19
C ALA A 195 14.01 19.45 16.90
N CYS A 196 14.41 19.48 15.63
CA CYS A 196 15.73 19.87 15.19
C CYS A 196 16.05 21.30 15.63
N GLU A 197 15.22 22.28 15.28
CA GLU A 197 15.39 23.70 15.65
C GLU A 197 15.50 23.89 17.17
N LYS A 198 14.62 23.22 17.93
CA LYS A 198 14.57 23.32 19.39
C LYS A 198 15.62 22.44 20.09
N ARG A 199 16.40 21.65 19.35
CA ARG A 199 17.38 20.67 19.85
C ARG A 199 16.77 19.70 20.86
N LEU A 200 15.61 19.14 20.52
CA LEU A 200 14.87 18.17 21.33
C LEU A 200 14.99 16.78 20.71
N GLN A 201 15.46 15.81 21.49
CA GLN A 201 15.49 14.41 21.05
C GLN A 201 14.07 13.92 20.80
N VAL A 202 13.90 13.09 19.78
CA VAL A 202 12.61 12.47 19.46
C VAL A 202 12.64 10.98 19.72
N GLU A 203 11.51 10.46 20.16
CA GLU A 203 11.20 9.04 20.12
C GLU A 203 10.37 8.77 18.87
N ILE A 204 10.89 7.96 17.95
CA ILE A 204 10.21 7.55 16.73
C ILE A 204 9.91 6.06 16.78
N GLU A 205 8.70 5.69 16.41
CA GLU A 205 8.38 4.32 16.06
C GLU A 205 8.75 4.11 14.59
N TYR A 206 9.81 3.33 14.34
CA TYR A 206 10.48 3.30 13.04
C TYR A 206 10.52 1.91 12.42
N LEU A 207 10.10 1.82 11.15
CA LEU A 207 10.16 0.59 10.36
C LEU A 207 11.56 0.36 9.78
N SER A 208 12.24 -0.70 10.22
CA SER A 208 13.61 -1.00 9.78
C SER A 208 13.68 -2.16 8.78
N GLN A 209 14.50 -2.02 7.74
CA GLN A 209 14.70 -3.04 6.70
C GLN A 209 15.53 -4.26 7.16
N SER A 210 16.16 -4.23 8.34
CA SER A 210 17.00 -5.32 8.84
C SER A 210 16.29 -6.07 9.96
N VAL A 211 15.51 -7.07 9.59
CA VAL A 211 15.01 -8.08 10.54
C VAL A 211 16.05 -9.19 10.59
N ALA A 212 16.95 -9.15 11.58
CA ALA A 212 17.63 -10.37 11.98
C ALA A 212 16.54 -11.32 12.53
N THR A 213 16.63 -12.59 12.18
CA THR A 213 15.63 -13.63 12.45
C THR A 213 15.12 -13.59 13.90
N GLY A 214 13.82 -13.31 14.07
CA GLY A 214 13.10 -13.48 15.35
C GLY A 214 12.67 -12.21 16.09
N GLU A 215 13.09 -11.01 15.66
CA GLU A 215 12.68 -9.75 16.32
C GLU A 215 11.66 -8.94 15.51
N SER A 216 10.85 -8.11 16.18
CA SER A 216 9.87 -7.24 15.54
C SER A 216 10.54 -6.20 14.61
N PRO A 217 9.99 -5.95 13.40
CA PRO A 217 10.52 -4.97 12.44
C PRO A 217 10.33 -3.52 12.90
N GLN A 218 9.41 -3.31 13.85
CA GLN A 218 9.13 -2.06 14.53
C GLN A 218 10.06 -1.91 15.74
N ARG A 219 10.81 -0.81 15.77
CA ARG A 219 11.60 -0.43 16.95
C ARG A 219 11.35 1.03 17.29
N VAL A 220 11.09 1.27 18.56
CA VAL A 220 11.16 2.61 19.14
C VAL A 220 12.63 3.05 19.15
N ARG A 221 12.92 4.20 18.55
CA ARG A 221 14.26 4.77 18.47
C ARG A 221 14.27 6.16 19.06
N ARG A 222 15.20 6.39 19.97
CA ARG A 222 15.59 7.73 20.39
C ARG A 222 16.59 8.28 19.39
N VAL A 223 16.28 9.44 18.81
CA VAL A 223 17.08 10.08 17.77
C VAL A 223 17.26 11.56 18.07
N ASP A 224 18.51 12.00 18.03
CA ASP A 224 18.86 13.41 18.06
C ASP A 224 18.86 13.91 16.61
N VAL A 225 17.90 14.77 16.25
CA VAL A 225 17.65 15.16 14.85
C VAL A 225 18.63 16.26 14.40
N TYR A 226 19.57 15.94 13.52
CA TYR A 226 20.61 16.90 13.13
C TYR A 226 20.22 17.72 11.91
N HIS A 227 19.53 17.10 10.95
CA HIS A 227 19.12 17.76 9.71
C HIS A 227 17.85 17.11 9.16
N VAL A 228 16.91 17.90 8.64
CA VAL A 228 15.66 17.41 8.05
C VAL A 228 15.59 17.91 6.61
N ARG A 229 15.50 16.98 5.66
CA ARG A 229 15.34 17.28 4.23
C ARG A 229 14.53 16.17 3.58
N GLU A 230 13.25 16.46 3.32
CA GLU A 230 12.33 15.47 2.76
C GLU A 230 12.89 14.82 1.47
N PRO A 231 12.72 13.49 1.30
CA PRO A 231 11.95 12.57 2.14
C PRO A 231 12.74 11.95 3.32
N TYR A 232 13.90 12.52 3.69
CA TYR A 232 14.80 12.00 4.71
C TYR A 232 15.03 12.96 5.88
N PHE A 233 15.61 12.44 6.94
CA PHE A 233 16.29 13.24 7.95
C PHE A 233 17.53 12.48 8.45
N GLU A 234 18.49 13.22 8.98
CA GLU A 234 19.72 12.69 9.54
C GLU A 234 19.78 12.97 11.04
N GLY A 235 20.27 12.02 11.81
CA GLY A 235 20.38 12.18 13.24
C GLY A 235 21.17 11.07 13.91
N TYR A 236 21.60 11.33 15.14
CA TYR A 236 22.29 10.33 15.95
C TYR A 236 21.29 9.34 16.54
N CYS A 237 21.44 8.07 16.18
CA CYS A 237 20.55 7.00 16.64
C CYS A 237 21.13 6.36 17.90
N HIS A 238 20.52 6.61 19.06
CA HIS A 238 20.99 6.06 20.34
C HIS A 238 20.97 4.53 20.39
N PHE A 239 20.05 3.90 19.65
CA PHE A 239 20.02 2.45 19.52
C PHE A 239 21.20 1.89 18.71
N ARG A 240 21.61 2.57 17.63
CA ARG A 240 22.71 2.12 16.75
C ARG A 240 24.07 2.70 17.16
N LYS A 241 24.06 3.67 18.08
CA LYS A 241 25.24 4.44 18.54
C LYS A 241 26.00 5.09 17.39
N ASP A 242 25.28 5.56 16.38
CA ASP A 242 25.86 6.11 15.15
C ASP A 242 24.91 7.11 14.48
N VAL A 243 25.46 8.01 13.68
CA VAL A 243 24.70 8.92 12.82
C VAL A 243 24.10 8.11 11.67
N ARG A 244 22.81 8.32 11.41
CA ARG A 244 22.04 7.59 10.41
C ARG A 244 21.13 8.53 9.65
N GLN A 245 20.91 8.16 8.39
CA GLN A 245 19.83 8.71 7.58
C GLN A 245 18.58 7.84 7.73
N PHE A 246 17.43 8.48 7.90
CA PHE A 246 16.14 7.86 8.10
C PHE A 246 15.17 8.40 7.06
N ARG A 247 14.40 7.53 6.42
CA ARG A 247 13.25 7.95 5.61
C ARG A 247 12.09 8.37 6.51
N ILE A 248 11.52 9.55 6.25
CA ILE A 248 10.40 10.10 7.00
C ILE A 248 9.13 9.26 6.79
N ASP A 249 8.94 8.72 5.58
CA ASP A 249 7.79 7.86 5.24
C ASP A 249 7.76 6.50 5.99
N ARG A 250 8.82 6.17 6.74
CA ARG A 250 8.92 4.97 7.60
C ARG A 250 8.68 5.25 9.09
N ILE A 251 8.39 6.48 9.46
CA ILE A 251 8.00 6.84 10.83
C ILE A 251 6.50 6.56 10.99
N ILE A 252 6.18 5.70 11.94
CA ILE A 252 4.80 5.33 12.30
C ILE A 252 4.21 6.35 13.27
N ASP A 253 4.97 6.69 14.31
CA ASP A 253 4.65 7.73 15.28
C ASP A 253 5.92 8.46 15.71
N ILE A 254 5.75 9.69 16.18
CA ILE A 254 6.82 10.54 16.68
C ILE A 254 6.35 11.33 17.90
N LYS A 255 7.20 11.36 18.92
CA LYS A 255 7.01 12.16 20.13
C LYS A 255 8.29 12.89 20.48
N PRO A 256 8.28 14.21 20.72
CA PRO A 256 9.42 14.88 21.32
C PRO A 256 9.61 14.38 22.75
N THR A 257 10.85 14.25 23.17
CA THR A 257 11.22 13.99 24.55
C THR A 257 11.58 15.31 25.25
N TRP A 258 11.91 15.24 26.54
CA TRP A 258 12.44 16.38 27.29
C TRP A 258 13.97 16.49 27.22
N GLU A 259 14.65 15.53 26.59
CA GLU A 259 16.10 15.50 26.45
C GLU A 259 16.55 16.45 25.34
N ARG A 260 17.63 17.19 25.61
CA ARG A 260 18.26 18.11 24.67
C ARG A 260 19.64 17.60 24.28
N TYR A 261 20.06 17.88 23.06
CA TYR A 261 21.37 17.47 22.53
C TYR A 261 22.10 18.65 21.88
N GLN A 262 23.38 18.43 21.60
CA GLN A 262 24.19 19.30 20.76
C GLN A 262 24.56 18.55 19.49
N ILE A 263 24.56 19.25 18.37
CA ILE A 263 25.05 18.69 17.11
C ILE A 263 26.58 18.80 17.14
N PRO A 264 27.32 17.70 16.87
CA PRO A 264 28.77 17.75 16.76
C PRO A 264 29.22 18.82 15.73
N PRO A 265 30.25 19.63 16.04
CA PRO A 265 30.67 20.73 15.17
C PRO A 265 31.23 20.26 13.82
N ASP A 266 31.63 19.00 13.73
CA ASP A 266 32.13 18.31 12.53
C ASP A 266 31.02 17.61 11.73
N PHE A 267 29.76 17.66 12.17
CA PHE A 267 28.66 17.10 11.40
C PHE A 267 28.42 17.91 10.12
N VAL A 268 28.48 17.21 8.99
CA VAL A 268 28.14 17.75 7.67
C VAL A 268 26.95 16.94 7.14
N PRO A 269 25.80 17.58 6.82
CA PRO A 269 24.67 16.89 6.22
C PRO A 269 25.07 16.20 4.91
N THR A 270 24.54 15.01 4.66
CA THR A 270 24.84 14.30 3.39
C THR A 270 24.25 15.09 2.21
N ALA A 271 25.11 15.51 1.28
CA ALA A 271 24.67 16.08 0.01
C ALA A 271 24.10 14.94 -0.86
N ILE A 272 22.82 14.99 -1.17
CA ILE A 272 22.22 14.12 -2.20
C ILE A 272 22.10 14.95 -3.47
N SER A 273 22.73 14.48 -4.55
CA SER A 273 22.60 14.98 -5.92
C SER A 273 21.13 15.00 -6.34
N GLU A 274 20.71 16.11 -6.97
CA GLU A 274 19.36 16.28 -7.54
C GLU A 274 18.95 15.14 -8.49
#